data_AF-A0A847EG82-F1
#
_entry.id   AF-A0A847EG82-F1
#
_cell.length_a   1.000
_cell.length_b   1.000
_cell.length_c   1.000
_cell.angle_alpha   90.00
_cell.angle_beta   90.00
_cell.angle_gamma   90.00
#
_symmetry.space_group_name_H-M   'P 1'
#
loop_
_entity.id
_entity.type
_entity.pdbx_description
1 polymer ?
#
loop_
_entity_poly.entity_id
_entity_poly.type
_entity_poly.pdbx_seq_one_letter_code
_entity_poly.pdbx_strand_id
1 'polypeptide(L)'
;MEKERTYKFLNPVGYQEPVEQHGLAPRLKTLDGARITLSVGAGGEQGILIPLVKMLPERYPQVKWNISYAAAHGTKAGSLALAEEEWETTDALIRGVVW
;
A
#
# COMPACT_ATOMS: atom_id res chain seq x y z
N MET A 1 9.31 -54.66 30.11
CA MET A 1 8.20 -53.85 29.56
C MET A 1 8.81 -52.68 28.82
N GLU A 2 8.63 -52.64 27.51
CA GLU A 2 9.04 -51.52 26.67
C GLU A 2 8.04 -50.38 26.89
N LYS A 3 8.50 -49.17 27.21
CA LYS A 3 7.62 -48.01 27.39
C LYS A 3 7.04 -47.63 26.02
N GLU A 4 5.72 -47.59 25.92
CA GLU A 4 4.99 -47.15 24.73
C GLU A 4 5.43 -45.73 24.34
N ARG A 5 5.96 -45.56 23.13
CA ARG A 5 6.48 -44.26 22.66
C ARG A 5 5.32 -43.36 22.25
N THR A 6 5.09 -42.29 23.00
CA THR A 6 4.15 -41.23 22.61
C THR A 6 4.83 -40.27 21.63
N TYR A 7 4.42 -40.30 20.36
CA TYR A 7 4.87 -39.34 19.35
C TYR A 7 4.04 -38.06 19.46
N LYS A 8 4.67 -36.94 19.80
CA LYS A 8 4.02 -35.62 19.69
C LYS A 8 4.07 -35.18 18.23
N PHE A 9 2.92 -34.92 17.64
CA PHE A 9 2.87 -34.28 16.32
C PHE A 9 3.56 -32.92 16.40
N LEU A 10 4.59 -32.72 15.59
CA LEU A 10 5.13 -31.38 15.36
C LEU A 10 4.04 -30.57 14.67
N ASN A 11 3.74 -29.38 15.19
CA ASN A 11 2.86 -28.45 14.49
C ASN A 11 3.45 -28.22 13.08
N PRO A 12 2.73 -28.53 11.99
CA PRO A 12 3.29 -28.43 10.64
C PRO A 12 3.75 -27.01 10.27
N VAL A 13 3.27 -25.98 10.99
CA VAL A 13 3.66 -24.58 10.82
C VAL A 13 4.72 -24.08 11.82
N GLY A 14 5.17 -24.91 12.77
CA GLY A 14 6.19 -24.54 13.76
C GLY A 14 5.75 -23.45 14.74
N TYR A 15 6.73 -22.76 15.35
CA TYR A 15 6.53 -21.50 16.06
C TYR A 15 6.67 -20.35 15.06
N GLN A 16 5.67 -19.49 14.98
CA GLN A 16 5.76 -18.24 14.22
C GLN A 16 6.02 -17.11 15.19
N GLU A 17 7.03 -16.30 14.91
CA GLU A 17 7.22 -15.02 15.59
C GLU A 17 5.93 -14.19 15.43
N PRO A 18 5.49 -13.47 16.47
CA PRO A 18 4.36 -12.56 16.35
C PRO A 18 4.57 -11.59 15.20
N VAL A 19 3.58 -11.45 14.33
CA VAL A 19 3.60 -10.41 13.30
C VAL A 19 3.43 -9.04 13.95
N GLU A 20 4.19 -8.06 13.49
CA GLU A 20 3.95 -6.66 13.85
C GLU A 20 2.60 -6.23 13.28
N GLN A 21 1.72 -5.74 14.15
CA GLN A 21 0.39 -5.29 13.77
C GLN A 21 0.36 -3.76 13.79
N HIS A 22 0.13 -3.16 12.62
CA HIS A 22 -0.15 -1.73 12.53
C HIS A 22 -1.67 -1.53 12.49
N GLY A 23 -2.16 -0.55 13.26
CA GLY A 23 -3.55 -0.13 13.18
C GLY A 23 -3.88 0.46 11.81
N LEU A 24 -5.16 0.53 11.47
CA LEU A 24 -5.61 1.28 10.31
C LEU A 24 -5.21 2.75 10.48
N ALA A 25 -4.69 3.35 9.40
CA ALA A 25 -4.44 4.78 9.37
C ALA A 25 -5.74 5.56 9.68
N PRO A 26 -5.68 6.67 10.43
CA PRO A 26 -6.83 7.52 10.68
C PRO A 26 -7.46 7.99 9.36
N ARG A 27 -8.79 8.06 9.32
CA ARG A 27 -9.48 8.64 8.15
C ARG A 27 -9.22 10.14 8.10
N LEU A 28 -9.03 10.67 6.89
CA LEU A 28 -9.02 12.11 6.66
C LEU A 28 -10.33 12.74 7.13
N LYS A 29 -10.22 13.81 7.93
CA LYS A 29 -11.37 14.60 8.39
C LYS A 29 -11.79 15.66 7.36
N THR A 30 -10.83 16.23 6.64
CA THR A 30 -11.00 17.20 5.56
C THR A 30 -9.93 16.97 4.49
N LEU A 31 -10.18 17.48 3.28
CA LEU A 31 -9.20 17.54 2.21
C LEU A 31 -8.38 18.85 2.24
N ASP A 32 -8.81 19.87 2.98
CA ASP A 32 -8.14 21.18 3.00
C ASP A 32 -6.70 21.06 3.53
N GLY A 33 -5.73 21.35 2.67
CA GLY A 33 -4.30 21.30 2.99
C GLY A 33 -3.71 19.90 3.11
N ALA A 34 -4.51 18.84 2.94
CA ALA A 34 -4.08 17.45 2.99
C ALA A 34 -3.05 17.18 1.88
N ARG A 35 -2.02 16.39 2.18
CA ARG A 35 -1.05 15.88 1.22
C ARG A 35 -1.51 14.51 0.74
N ILE A 36 -1.97 14.47 -0.51
CA ILE A 36 -2.45 13.23 -1.13
C ILE A 36 -1.49 12.82 -2.23
N THR A 37 -1.02 11.58 -2.16
CA THR A 37 -0.13 11.01 -3.17
C THR A 37 -0.94 10.14 -4.14
N LEU A 38 -0.87 10.47 -5.43
CA LEU A 38 -1.31 9.61 -6.53
C LEU A 38 -0.12 8.80 -7.03
N SER A 39 -0.14 7.49 -6.81
CA SER A 39 0.86 6.56 -7.35
C SER A 39 0.30 5.92 -8.61
N VAL A 40 0.75 6.41 -9.76
CA VAL A 40 0.39 5.91 -11.08
C VAL A 40 1.45 4.90 -11.50
N GLY A 41 1.10 3.63 -11.66
CA GLY A 41 2.03 2.66 -12.23
C GLY A 41 1.31 1.52 -12.92
N ALA A 42 2.02 0.45 -13.23
CA ALA A 42 1.49 -0.67 -14.02
C ALA A 42 0.33 -1.43 -13.32
N GLY A 43 0.09 -1.17 -12.03
CA GLY A 43 -1.07 -1.65 -11.30
C GLY A 43 -2.31 -0.75 -11.52
N GLY A 44 -3.44 -1.34 -11.90
CA GLY A 44 -4.74 -0.69 -12.05
C GLY A 44 -5.09 -0.26 -13.48
N GLU A 45 -6.36 0.09 -13.68
CA GLU A 45 -6.89 0.50 -14.99
C GLU A 45 -6.36 1.89 -15.39
N GLN A 46 -5.47 1.92 -16.38
CA GLN A 46 -4.81 3.14 -16.85
C GLN A 46 -5.80 4.12 -17.47
N GLY A 47 -6.88 3.61 -18.08
CA GLY A 47 -7.98 4.43 -18.59
C GLY A 47 -8.70 5.23 -17.51
N ILE A 48 -8.54 4.86 -16.23
CA ILE A 48 -9.09 5.60 -15.08
C ILE A 48 -8.01 6.45 -14.42
N LEU A 49 -6.84 5.86 -14.09
CA LEU A 49 -5.81 6.57 -13.34
C LEU A 49 -5.28 7.80 -14.08
N ILE A 50 -5.07 7.72 -15.40
CA ILE A 50 -4.50 8.83 -16.17
C ILE A 50 -5.44 10.06 -16.18
N PRO A 51 -6.76 9.93 -16.43
CA PRO A 51 -7.69 11.06 -16.27
C PRO A 51 -7.73 11.63 -14.85
N LEU A 52 -7.66 10.79 -13.81
CA LEU A 52 -7.72 11.25 -12.41
C LEU A 52 -6.55 12.17 -12.06
N VAL A 53 -5.35 11.89 -12.58
CA VAL A 53 -4.16 12.72 -12.36
C VAL A 53 -4.36 14.17 -12.81
N LYS A 54 -5.16 14.40 -13.84
CA LYS A 54 -5.48 15.76 -14.33
C LYS A 54 -6.67 16.34 -13.59
N MET A 55 -7.76 15.58 -13.53
CA MET A 55 -9.04 16.06 -13.01
C MET A 55 -9.00 16.35 -11.50
N LEU A 56 -8.30 15.55 -10.70
CA LEU A 56 -8.32 15.70 -9.24
C LEU A 56 -7.62 16.98 -8.77
N PRO A 57 -6.40 17.34 -9.24
CA PRO A 57 -5.80 18.64 -8.93
C PRO A 57 -6.64 19.83 -9.37
N GLU A 58 -7.26 19.78 -10.55
CA GLU A 58 -8.14 20.84 -11.04
C GLU A 58 -9.38 21.01 -10.17
N ARG A 59 -10.00 19.90 -9.74
CA ARG A 59 -11.22 19.90 -8.95
C ARG A 59 -11.00 20.20 -7.48
N TYR A 60 -9.82 19.87 -6.96
CA TYR A 60 -9.46 20.02 -5.54
C TYR A 60 -8.11 20.75 -5.40
N PRO A 61 -8.06 22.05 -5.75
CA PRO A 61 -6.84 22.84 -5.68
C PRO A 61 -6.34 23.07 -4.24
N GLN A 62 -7.19 22.87 -3.23
CA GLN A 62 -6.84 22.98 -1.82
C GLN A 62 -6.00 21.80 -1.30
N VAL A 63 -5.91 20.71 -2.06
CA VAL A 63 -5.12 19.52 -1.72
C VAL A 63 -3.70 19.69 -2.26
N LYS A 64 -2.71 19.30 -1.47
CA LYS A 64 -1.30 19.24 -1.89
C LYS A 64 -1.05 17.91 -2.60
N TRP A 65 -1.16 17.93 -3.92
CA TRP A 65 -0.99 16.72 -4.74
C TRP A 65 0.49 16.38 -4.94
N ASN A 66 0.86 15.15 -4.61
CA ASN A 66 2.09 14.53 -5.08
C ASN A 66 1.73 13.47 -6.12
N ILE A 67 2.25 13.60 -7.35
CA ILE A 67 1.95 12.67 -8.43
C ILE A 67 3.23 11.93 -8.77
N SER A 68 3.27 10.65 -8.42
CA SER A 68 4.39 9.76 -8.67
C SER A 68 4.02 8.78 -9.79
N TYR A 69 4.84 8.77 -10.85
CA TYR A 69 4.72 7.79 -11.93
C TYR A 69 5.74 6.69 -11.71
N ALA A 70 5.29 5.54 -11.23
CA ALA A 70 6.15 4.39 -11.07
C ALA A 70 6.51 3.80 -12.44
N ALA A 71 7.80 3.61 -12.68
CA ALA A 71 8.30 2.95 -13.87
C ALA A 71 7.66 1.55 -13.99
N ALA A 72 7.15 1.25 -15.18
CA ALA A 72 6.67 -0.07 -15.52
C ALA A 72 7.81 -1.08 -15.30
N HIS A 73 7.52 -2.15 -14.55
CA HIS A 73 8.36 -3.36 -14.42
C HIS A 73 9.52 -3.40 -13.41
N GLY A 74 9.46 -2.66 -12.29
CA GLY A 74 10.27 -2.99 -11.09
C GLY A 74 9.41 -3.66 -10.00
N THR A 75 9.33 -4.99 -9.97
CA THR A 75 8.41 -5.77 -9.09
C THR A 75 8.77 -5.69 -7.60
N LYS A 76 7.80 -5.67 -6.66
CA LYS A 76 7.02 -6.83 -6.15
C LYS A 76 5.50 -6.53 -6.32
N ALA A 77 4.90 -7.03 -7.40
CA ALA A 77 3.51 -6.80 -7.84
C ALA A 77 3.11 -5.39 -8.36
N GLY A 78 4.08 -4.64 -8.90
CA GLY A 78 3.82 -3.55 -9.85
C GLY A 78 3.76 -2.16 -9.20
N SER A 79 4.68 -1.30 -9.64
CA SER A 79 5.03 0.03 -9.12
C SER A 79 6.11 -0.01 -8.05
N LEU A 80 7.26 0.60 -8.36
CA LEU A 80 8.25 1.03 -7.38
C LEU A 80 7.51 1.56 -6.14
N ALA A 81 7.83 1.00 -4.97
CA ALA A 81 7.28 1.47 -3.71
C ALA A 81 7.50 2.98 -3.63
N LEU A 82 6.51 3.74 -3.12
CA LEU A 82 6.73 5.14 -2.77
C LEU A 82 8.03 5.23 -1.96
N ALA A 83 8.82 6.29 -2.17
CA ALA A 83 10.01 6.48 -1.36
C ALA A 83 9.62 6.56 0.13
N GLU A 84 10.50 6.15 1.03
CA GLU A 84 10.22 6.12 2.47
C GLU A 84 9.73 7.50 2.99
N GLU A 85 10.35 8.58 2.50
CA GLU A 85 9.90 9.95 2.78
C GLU A 85 8.46 10.23 2.32
N GLU A 86 8.03 9.67 1.18
CA GLU A 86 6.68 9.85 0.66
C GLU A 86 5.65 9.09 1.50
N TRP A 87 6.02 7.93 2.08
CA TRP A 87 5.18 7.18 3.03
C TRP A 87 4.96 7.97 4.32
N GLU A 88 6.02 8.53 4.88
CA GLU A 88 5.98 9.23 6.17
C GLU A 88 5.24 10.57 6.10
N THR A 89 5.22 11.20 4.92
CA THR A 89 4.71 12.57 4.77
C THR A 89 3.32 12.64 4.14
N THR A 90 2.81 11.54 3.58
CA THR A 90 1.50 11.49 2.91
C THR A 90 0.37 11.29 3.90
N ASP A 91 -0.70 12.07 3.79
CA ASP A 91 -1.91 11.89 4.59
C ASP A 91 -2.88 10.85 3.99
N ALA A 92 -2.85 10.65 2.66
CA ALA A 92 -3.59 9.57 1.97
C ALA A 92 -2.98 9.16 0.63
N LEU A 93 -3.15 7.88 0.27
CA LEU A 93 -2.66 7.29 -0.99
C LEU A 93 -3.81 6.90 -1.93
N ILE A 94 -3.69 7.29 -3.20
CA ILE A 94 -4.51 6.78 -4.31
C ILE A 94 -3.62 5.95 -5.21
N ARG A 95 -3.93 4.65 -5.34
CA ARG A 95 -3.15 3.70 -6.15
C ARG A 95 -4.05 2.64 -6.77
N GLY A 96 -3.76 2.29 -8.02
CA GLY A 96 -4.30 1.10 -8.65
C GLY A 96 -3.60 -0.17 -8.14
N VAL A 97 -4.39 -1.19 -7.80
CA VAL A 97 -3.89 -2.49 -7.36
C VAL A 97 -4.25 -3.55 -8.40
N VAL A 98 -3.33 -4.47 -8.66
CA VAL A 98 -3.56 -5.68 -9.46
C VAL A 98 -3.36 -6.86 -8.53
N TRP A 99 -4.32 -7.79 -8.52
CA TRP A 99 -4.33 -8.99 -7.70
C TRP A 99 -4.05 -10.23 -8.54
#